data_AF-A0A4Q4D118-F1
#
_entry.id   AF-A0A4Q4D118-F1
#
_cell.length_a   1.000
_cell.length_b   1.000
_cell.length_c   1.000
_cell.angle_alpha   90.00
_cell.angle_beta   90.00
_cell.angle_gamma   90.00
#
_symmetry.space_group_name_H-M   'P 1'
#
loop_
_entity.id
_entity.type
_entity.pdbx_description
1 polymer ?
#
loop_
_entity_poly.entity_id
_entity_poly.type
_entity_poly.pdbx_seq_one_letter_code
_entity_poly.pdbx_strand_id
1 'polypeptide(L)'
;PGGAGQLAGELGGGVGRQELGGLHLLGDSSAELTGELTCYARSVAGAEWDALQDGSLGDAINPWGAELFRTITDVQPTTDTEQSAYDRWMDQTADREQARIARVHGAEGIIPAPLWLVLLVICAVIFAYLLFFADRAEGAVTQGMLMGSVTVVITLLMFLLVFFDHPHGHGVGRLQPVAMERTLELIDAQLEVAGATAPAPCDERGNAA
;
A
#
# COMPACT_ATOMS: atom_id res chain seq x y z
N PRO A 1 26.76 -5.71 9.92
CA PRO A 1 25.45 -6.31 9.54
C PRO A 1 24.33 -6.22 10.61
N GLY A 2 24.50 -5.53 11.75
CA GLY A 2 23.48 -5.49 12.83
C GLY A 2 22.72 -4.17 13.00
N GLY A 3 23.01 -3.10 12.26
CA GLY A 3 22.50 -1.75 12.57
C GLY A 3 21.14 -1.37 11.98
N ALA A 4 20.79 -1.89 10.79
CA ALA A 4 19.57 -1.46 10.08
C ALA A 4 18.30 -2.13 10.63
N GLY A 5 18.39 -3.36 11.15
CA GLY A 5 17.25 -4.04 11.77
C GLY A 5 16.88 -3.48 13.15
N GLN A 6 17.84 -2.89 13.87
CA GLN A 6 17.62 -2.34 15.21
C GLN A 6 16.93 -0.97 15.17
N LEU A 7 17.26 -0.12 14.18
CA LEU A 7 16.59 1.16 13.96
C LEU A 7 15.14 1.00 13.44
N ALA A 8 14.86 -0.04 12.64
CA ALA A 8 13.49 -0.36 12.24
C ALA A 8 12.64 -0.89 13.42
N GLY A 9 13.26 -1.60 14.37
CA GLY A 9 12.61 -2.04 15.61
C GLY A 9 12.28 -0.90 16.58
N GLU A 10 13.13 0.13 16.68
CA GLU A 10 12.86 1.30 17.53
C GLU A 10 11.83 2.26 16.92
N LEU A 11 11.82 2.44 15.60
CA LEU A 11 10.82 3.28 14.92
C LEU A 11 9.46 2.60 14.81
N GLY A 12 9.40 1.28 14.58
CA GLY A 12 8.14 0.52 14.55
C GLY A 12 7.54 0.26 15.93
N GLY A 13 8.39 0.02 16.94
CA GLY A 13 7.96 -0.25 18.32
C GLY A 13 7.50 0.99 19.10
N GLY A 14 7.95 2.18 18.70
CA GLY A 14 7.53 3.46 19.29
C GLY A 14 6.14 3.91 18.82
N VAL A 15 5.83 3.75 17.53
CA VAL A 15 4.56 4.17 16.94
C VAL A 15 3.38 3.38 17.54
N GLY A 16 3.45 2.04 17.57
CA GLY A 16 2.38 1.21 18.15
C GLY A 16 2.14 1.46 19.65
N ARG A 17 3.20 1.80 20.41
CA ARG A 17 3.10 2.12 21.85
C ARG A 17 2.46 3.48 22.10
N GLN A 18 2.61 4.42 21.18
CA GLN A 18 2.07 5.78 21.32
C GLN A 18 0.64 5.89 20.79
N GLU A 19 0.26 5.08 19.80
CA GLU A 19 -1.10 5.03 19.24
C GLU A 19 -2.11 4.42 20.23
N LEU A 20 -1.80 3.28 20.85
CA LEU A 20 -2.69 2.64 21.82
C LEU A 20 -2.75 3.39 23.17
N GLY A 21 -1.70 4.15 23.50
CA GLY A 21 -1.59 4.86 24.78
C GLY A 21 -2.57 6.02 24.95
N GLY A 22 -3.10 6.59 23.86
CA GLY A 22 -4.08 7.68 23.92
C GLY A 22 -5.52 7.20 24.03
N LEU A 23 -5.82 6.02 23.50
CA LEU A 23 -7.19 5.54 23.36
C LEU A 23 -7.83 5.19 24.70
N HIS A 24 -7.05 4.72 25.68
CA HIS A 24 -7.54 4.45 27.04
C HIS A 24 -8.10 5.71 27.73
N LEU A 25 -7.77 6.91 27.24
CA LEU A 25 -8.22 8.18 27.80
C LEU A 25 -9.59 8.59 27.26
N LEU A 26 -10.14 7.89 26.26
CA LEU A 26 -11.48 8.13 25.70
C LEU A 26 -12.58 7.38 26.47
N GLY A 27 -12.29 6.89 27.67
CA GLY A 27 -13.27 6.25 28.56
C GLY A 27 -13.79 4.92 28.02
N ASP A 28 -15.11 4.72 28.13
CA ASP A 28 -15.79 3.45 27.85
C ASP A 28 -15.71 3.03 26.36
N SER A 29 -15.55 3.99 25.44
CA SER A 29 -15.44 3.72 23.99
C SER A 29 -14.07 3.17 23.57
N SER A 30 -13.08 3.15 24.46
CA SER A 30 -11.71 2.74 24.13
C SER A 30 -11.61 1.28 23.64
N ALA A 31 -12.35 0.36 24.26
CA ALA A 31 -12.36 -1.06 23.87
C ALA A 31 -13.03 -1.28 22.52
N GLU A 32 -14.13 -0.56 22.27
CA GLU A 32 -14.89 -0.61 21.01
C GLU A 32 -14.05 -0.06 19.85
N LEU A 33 -13.48 1.13 20.01
CA LEU A 33 -12.58 1.74 19.03
C LEU A 33 -11.34 0.87 18.74
N THR A 34 -10.80 0.17 19.75
CA THR A 34 -9.68 -0.77 19.54
C THR A 34 -10.11 -1.95 18.67
N GLY A 35 -11.28 -2.52 18.94
CA GLY A 35 -11.84 -3.64 18.18
C GLY A 35 -12.11 -3.25 16.72
N GLU A 36 -12.74 -2.11 16.50
CA GLU A 36 -13.01 -1.57 15.16
C GLU A 36 -11.72 -1.22 14.41
N LEU A 37 -10.71 -0.64 15.08
CA LEU A 37 -9.41 -0.34 14.47
C LEU A 37 -8.67 -1.62 14.05
N THR A 38 -8.78 -2.68 14.85
CA THR A 38 -8.25 -4.01 14.50
C THR A 38 -8.96 -4.54 13.25
N CYS A 39 -10.28 -4.41 13.18
CA CYS A 39 -11.06 -4.84 12.03
C CYS A 39 -10.80 -4.01 10.77
N TYR A 40 -10.60 -2.71 10.92
CA TYR A 40 -10.12 -1.84 9.86
C TYR A 40 -8.77 -2.34 9.33
N ALA A 41 -7.77 -2.58 10.18
CA ALA A 41 -6.47 -3.07 9.77
C ALA A 41 -6.54 -4.43 9.03
N ARG A 42 -7.36 -5.37 9.52
CA ARG A 42 -7.61 -6.66 8.85
C ARG A 42 -8.28 -6.49 7.49
N SER A 43 -9.27 -5.61 7.38
CA SER A 43 -9.97 -5.34 6.11
C SER A 43 -9.05 -4.71 5.06
N VAL A 44 -8.11 -3.84 5.50
CA VAL A 44 -7.13 -3.24 4.60
C VAL A 44 -6.13 -4.27 4.09
N ALA A 45 -5.69 -5.20 4.94
CA ALA A 45 -4.77 -6.28 4.55
C ALA A 45 -5.44 -7.39 3.74
N GLY A 46 -6.73 -7.61 3.95
CA GLY A 46 -7.53 -8.63 3.27
C GLY A 46 -8.33 -8.05 2.10
N ALA A 47 -9.62 -7.78 2.34
CA ALA A 47 -10.59 -7.47 1.30
C ALA A 47 -10.24 -6.23 0.44
N GLU A 48 -9.79 -5.12 1.05
CA GLU A 48 -9.38 -3.94 0.27
C GLU A 48 -8.11 -4.20 -0.54
N TRP A 49 -7.17 -5.00 -0.03
CA TRP A 49 -5.95 -5.34 -0.76
C TRP A 49 -6.24 -6.20 -1.99
N ASP A 50 -7.17 -7.15 -1.87
CA ASP A 50 -7.65 -7.95 -3.01
C ASP A 50 -8.34 -7.03 -4.04
N ALA A 51 -9.23 -6.15 -3.60
CA ALA A 51 -9.91 -5.20 -4.49
C ALA A 51 -8.94 -4.22 -5.17
N LEU A 52 -7.85 -3.83 -4.48
CA LEU A 52 -6.78 -2.99 -5.03
C LEU A 52 -6.02 -3.72 -6.14
N GLN A 53 -5.71 -5.01 -5.95
CA GLN A 53 -5.04 -5.84 -6.97
C GLN A 53 -5.92 -6.04 -8.21
N ASP A 54 -7.21 -6.22 -8.00
CA ASP A 54 -8.19 -6.42 -9.08
C ASP A 54 -8.58 -5.11 -9.78
N GLY A 55 -8.05 -3.96 -9.31
CA GLY A 55 -8.39 -2.63 -9.83
C GLY A 55 -9.84 -2.22 -9.56
N SER A 56 -10.51 -2.88 -8.60
CA SER A 56 -11.93 -2.72 -8.29
C SER A 56 -12.20 -1.92 -7.00
N LEU A 57 -11.16 -1.52 -6.27
CA LEU A 57 -11.29 -0.75 -5.03
C LEU A 57 -12.07 0.57 -5.25
N GLY A 58 -11.73 1.30 -6.33
CA GLY A 58 -12.44 2.52 -6.75
C GLY A 58 -12.79 3.48 -5.60
N ASP A 59 -14.02 4.00 -5.62
CA ASP A 59 -14.59 4.87 -4.57
C ASP A 59 -15.27 4.07 -3.43
N ALA A 60 -15.08 2.76 -3.34
CA ALA A 60 -15.77 1.93 -2.34
C ALA A 60 -15.25 2.25 -0.93
N ILE A 61 -16.16 2.62 -0.03
CA ILE A 61 -15.82 3.01 1.35
C ILE A 61 -15.49 1.77 2.18
N ASN A 62 -14.45 1.85 3.02
CA ASN A 62 -14.16 0.83 4.01
C ASN A 62 -15.26 0.85 5.11
N PRO A 63 -16.01 -0.26 5.32
CA PRO A 63 -17.12 -0.28 6.28
C PRO A 63 -16.68 0.00 7.72
N TRP A 64 -15.48 -0.45 8.13
CA TRP A 64 -14.96 -0.18 9.47
C TRP A 64 -14.54 1.27 9.65
N GLY A 65 -14.09 1.94 8.58
CA GLY A 65 -13.86 3.39 8.62
C GLY A 65 -15.12 4.17 8.95
N ALA A 66 -16.28 3.72 8.43
CA ALA A 66 -17.58 4.31 8.76
C ALA A 66 -18.01 4.02 10.20
N GLU A 67 -17.72 2.83 10.72
CA GLU A 67 -18.04 2.46 12.11
C GLU A 67 -17.20 3.26 13.11
N LEU A 68 -15.89 3.33 12.90
CA LEU A 68 -14.96 4.18 13.66
C LEU A 68 -15.43 5.64 13.73
N PHE A 69 -15.98 6.15 12.62
CA PHE A 69 -16.53 7.50 12.58
C PHE A 69 -17.83 7.65 13.39
N ARG A 70 -18.71 6.64 13.39
CA ARG A 70 -19.92 6.66 14.22
C ARG A 70 -19.55 6.65 15.70
N THR A 71 -18.69 5.71 16.10
CA THR A 71 -18.29 5.51 17.50
C THR A 71 -17.61 6.75 18.06
N ILE A 72 -16.72 7.41 17.31
CA ILE A 72 -16.09 8.65 17.79
C ILE A 72 -17.05 9.85 17.84
N THR A 73 -18.07 9.91 16.97
CA THR A 73 -19.03 11.03 16.95
C THR A 73 -19.86 11.09 18.23
N ASP A 74 -20.07 9.95 18.88
CA ASP A 74 -20.80 9.85 20.14
C ASP A 74 -19.93 10.22 21.37
N VAL A 75 -18.61 10.32 21.20
CA VAL A 75 -17.68 10.72 22.27
C VAL A 75 -17.71 12.23 22.47
N GLN A 76 -18.09 12.67 23.68
CA GLN A 76 -18.03 14.07 24.11
C GLN A 76 -16.99 14.23 25.23
N PRO A 77 -15.78 14.75 24.93
CA PRO A 77 -14.75 14.97 25.95
C PRO A 77 -15.21 16.01 26.97
N THR A 78 -15.02 15.69 28.26
CA THR A 78 -15.42 16.54 29.40
C THR A 78 -14.24 17.14 30.14
N THR A 79 -13.04 16.57 29.98
CA THR A 79 -11.79 17.03 30.59
C THR A 79 -10.74 17.42 29.56
N ASP A 80 -9.77 18.25 29.96
CA ASP A 80 -8.64 18.65 29.07
C ASP A 80 -7.84 17.44 28.56
N THR A 81 -7.73 16.40 29.38
CA THR A 81 -7.05 15.14 29.01
C THR A 81 -7.83 14.37 27.95
N GLU A 82 -9.16 14.27 28.11
CA GLU A 82 -10.04 13.64 27.12
C GLU A 82 -10.04 14.44 25.80
N GLN A 83 -10.06 15.78 25.87
CA GLN A 83 -9.97 16.63 24.68
C GLN A 83 -8.65 16.40 23.93
N SER A 84 -7.53 16.34 24.65
CA SER A 84 -6.22 16.06 24.04
C SER A 84 -6.14 14.67 23.40
N ALA A 85 -6.84 13.68 23.97
CA ALA A 85 -6.93 12.34 23.40
C ALA A 85 -7.80 12.33 22.14
N TYR A 86 -8.93 13.04 22.17
CA TYR A 86 -9.82 13.22 21.02
C TYR A 86 -9.10 13.91 19.86
N ASP A 87 -8.37 15.00 20.13
CA ASP A 87 -7.61 15.72 19.10
C ASP A 87 -6.57 14.82 18.42
N ARG A 88 -5.82 14.03 19.21
CA ARG A 88 -4.86 13.04 18.67
C ARG A 88 -5.55 11.97 17.83
N TRP A 89 -6.71 11.49 18.27
CA TRP A 89 -7.50 10.54 17.48
C TRP A 89 -7.93 11.11 16.13
N MET A 90 -8.34 12.39 16.10
CA MET A 90 -8.72 13.06 14.86
C MET A 90 -7.53 13.23 13.92
N ASP A 91 -6.36 13.60 14.44
CA ASP A 91 -5.11 13.67 13.65
C ASP A 91 -4.77 12.30 13.04
N GLN A 92 -4.81 11.23 13.84
CA GLN A 92 -4.59 9.86 13.35
C GLN A 92 -5.63 9.43 12.31
N THR A 93 -6.88 9.88 12.45
CA THR A 93 -7.93 9.62 11.46
C THR A 93 -7.63 10.31 10.14
N ALA A 94 -7.16 11.55 10.18
CA ALA A 94 -6.73 12.28 8.99
C ALA A 94 -5.54 11.60 8.30
N ASP A 95 -4.54 11.14 9.06
CA ASP A 95 -3.40 10.40 8.54
C ASP A 95 -3.82 9.07 7.88
N ARG A 96 -4.77 8.34 8.50
CA ARG A 96 -5.33 7.10 7.94
C ARG A 96 -6.04 7.33 6.61
N GLU A 97 -6.82 8.41 6.50
CA GLU A 97 -7.53 8.74 5.26
C GLU A 97 -6.56 9.20 4.16
N GLN A 98 -5.56 10.02 4.50
CA GLN A 98 -4.51 10.38 3.53
C GLN A 98 -3.76 9.15 3.03
N ALA A 99 -3.45 8.20 3.91
CA ALA A 99 -2.82 6.94 3.52
C ALA A 99 -3.72 6.10 2.59
N ARG A 100 -5.05 6.12 2.80
CA ARG A 100 -6.02 5.45 1.92
C ARG A 100 -6.08 6.12 0.55
N ILE A 101 -6.20 7.44 0.50
CA ILE A 101 -6.19 8.23 -0.75
C ILE A 101 -4.92 7.94 -1.54
N ALA A 102 -3.76 7.93 -0.89
CA ALA A 102 -2.48 7.62 -1.53
C ALA A 102 -2.45 6.20 -2.13
N ARG A 103 -3.06 5.20 -1.48
CA ARG A 103 -3.17 3.83 -2.03
C ARG A 103 -4.09 3.77 -3.25
N VAL A 104 -5.27 4.41 -3.17
CA VAL A 104 -6.25 4.41 -4.27
C VAL A 104 -5.68 5.12 -5.51
N HIS A 105 -5.10 6.32 -5.32
CA HIS A 105 -4.52 7.08 -6.43
C HIS A 105 -3.21 6.47 -6.95
N GLY A 106 -2.46 5.77 -6.10
CA GLY A 106 -1.25 5.05 -6.50
C GLY A 106 -1.52 3.76 -7.27
N ALA A 107 -2.76 3.27 -7.29
CA ALA A 107 -3.14 2.04 -7.99
C ALA A 107 -3.51 2.24 -9.47
N GLU A 108 -3.70 3.48 -9.91
CA GLU A 108 -3.85 3.81 -11.32
C GLU A 108 -2.47 3.82 -12.00
N GLY A 109 -2.37 3.28 -13.21
CA GLY A 109 -1.12 3.22 -13.97
C GLY A 109 -0.44 4.60 -14.04
N ILE A 110 0.84 4.63 -13.67
CA ILE A 110 1.61 5.89 -13.52
C ILE A 110 1.78 6.59 -14.88
N ILE A 111 1.74 5.84 -15.98
CA ILE A 111 1.98 6.32 -17.34
C ILE A 111 0.65 6.51 -18.10
N PRO A 112 0.20 7.76 -18.35
CA PRO A 112 -0.98 8.02 -19.16
C PRO A 112 -0.85 7.47 -20.60
N ALA A 113 -1.95 6.97 -21.16
CA ALA A 113 -2.01 6.30 -22.47
C ALA A 113 -1.30 7.02 -23.66
N PRO A 114 -1.28 8.37 -23.76
CA PRO A 114 -0.51 9.04 -24.81
C PRO A 114 1.00 8.79 -24.74
N LEU A 115 1.58 8.62 -23.55
CA LEU A 115 3.01 8.33 -23.39
C LEU A 115 3.37 6.94 -23.94
N TRP A 116 2.48 5.96 -23.77
CA TRP A 116 2.62 4.64 -24.38
C TRP A 116 2.71 4.70 -25.90
N LEU A 117 1.86 5.53 -26.54
CA LEU A 117 1.91 5.73 -27.99
C LEU A 117 3.24 6.33 -28.43
N VAL A 118 3.71 7.37 -27.74
CA VAL A 118 5.01 8.01 -28.04
C VAL A 118 6.16 7.02 -27.89
N LEU A 119 6.16 6.20 -26.83
CA LEU A 119 7.21 5.21 -26.57
C LEU A 119 7.29 4.15 -27.67
N LEU A 120 6.13 3.64 -28.12
CA LEU A 120 6.05 2.68 -29.22
C LEU A 120 6.54 3.30 -30.55
N VAL A 121 6.19 4.55 -30.82
CA VAL A 121 6.65 5.27 -32.02
C VAL A 121 8.17 5.45 -31.99
N ILE A 122 8.75 5.86 -30.86
CA ILE A 122 10.20 6.02 -30.73
C ILE A 122 10.91 4.68 -30.97
N CYS A 123 10.42 3.60 -30.39
CA CYS A 123 10.99 2.26 -30.59
C CYS A 123 10.92 1.82 -32.06
N ALA A 124 9.78 2.06 -32.73
CA ALA A 124 9.61 1.76 -34.15
C ALA A 124 10.56 2.59 -35.04
N VAL A 125 10.74 3.87 -34.72
CA VAL A 125 11.67 4.75 -35.45
C VAL A 125 13.12 4.29 -35.29
N ILE A 126 13.55 3.96 -34.07
CA ILE A 126 14.91 3.44 -33.83
C ILE A 126 15.13 2.13 -34.60
N PHE A 127 14.16 1.21 -34.55
CA PHE A 127 14.25 -0.06 -35.26
C PHE A 127 14.31 0.14 -36.79
N ALA A 128 13.49 1.03 -37.33
CA ALA A 128 13.53 1.39 -38.75
C ALA A 128 14.85 2.05 -39.16
N TYR A 129 15.40 2.94 -38.32
CA TYR A 129 16.71 3.57 -38.56
C TYR A 129 17.83 2.54 -38.60
N LEU A 130 17.85 1.59 -37.66
CA LEU A 130 18.81 0.49 -37.67
C LEU A 130 18.69 -0.30 -38.98
N LEU A 131 17.48 -0.74 -39.35
CA LEU A 131 17.24 -1.47 -40.60
C LEU A 131 17.63 -0.68 -41.86
N PHE A 132 17.56 0.65 -41.84
CA PHE A 132 17.98 1.47 -42.98
C PHE A 132 19.50 1.53 -43.13
N PHE A 133 20.25 1.56 -42.02
CA PHE A 133 21.72 1.52 -41.99
C PHE A 133 22.30 0.09 -42.06
N ALA A 134 21.44 -0.91 -42.26
CA ALA A 134 21.81 -2.28 -42.57
C ALA A 134 22.60 -2.36 -43.89
N ASP A 135 23.94 -2.34 -43.83
CA ASP A 135 24.76 -2.58 -45.02
C ASP A 135 24.79 -4.08 -45.34
N ARG A 136 24.25 -4.44 -46.51
CA ARG A 136 24.20 -5.83 -46.99
C ARG A 136 25.58 -6.38 -47.38
N ALA A 137 26.61 -5.54 -47.44
CA ALA A 137 27.98 -5.93 -47.74
C ALA A 137 28.71 -6.56 -46.53
N GLU A 138 28.21 -6.37 -45.31
CA GLU A 138 28.77 -7.01 -44.11
C GLU A 138 28.18 -8.41 -43.84
N GLY A 139 28.91 -9.22 -43.08
CA GLY A 139 28.45 -10.56 -42.69
C GLY A 139 27.20 -10.50 -41.81
N ALA A 140 26.18 -11.29 -42.15
CA ALA A 140 24.89 -11.32 -41.45
C ALA A 140 24.98 -11.55 -39.93
N VAL A 141 26.03 -12.23 -39.47
CA VAL A 141 26.29 -12.47 -38.03
C VAL A 141 26.70 -11.20 -37.29
N THR A 142 27.62 -10.42 -37.86
CA THR A 142 28.11 -9.16 -37.25
C THR A 142 27.00 -8.12 -37.21
N GLN A 143 26.27 -7.98 -38.32
CA GLN A 143 25.13 -7.07 -38.41
C GLN A 143 23.98 -7.49 -37.49
N GLY A 144 23.70 -8.80 -37.40
CA GLY A 144 22.71 -9.36 -36.48
C GLY A 144 23.07 -9.13 -35.01
N MET A 145 24.35 -9.21 -34.65
CA MET A 145 24.81 -8.93 -33.28
C MET A 145 24.65 -7.46 -32.91
N LEU A 146 24.98 -6.54 -33.82
CA LEU A 146 24.82 -5.10 -33.61
C LEU A 146 23.34 -4.71 -33.42
N MET A 147 22.47 -5.10 -34.35
CA MET A 147 21.03 -4.76 -34.27
C MET A 147 20.31 -5.53 -33.18
N GLY A 148 20.67 -6.80 -32.97
CA GLY A 148 20.13 -7.64 -31.91
C GLY A 148 20.42 -7.05 -30.54
N SER A 149 21.64 -6.55 -30.30
CA SER A 149 22.02 -5.96 -29.01
C SER A 149 21.15 -4.76 -28.64
N VAL A 150 20.91 -3.84 -29.59
CA VAL A 150 20.06 -2.66 -29.36
C VAL A 150 18.59 -3.05 -29.19
N THR A 151 18.10 -4.00 -29.98
CA THR A 151 16.72 -4.49 -29.88
C THR A 151 16.46 -5.16 -28.53
N VAL A 152 17.41 -5.95 -28.05
CA VAL A 152 17.33 -6.58 -26.72
C VAL A 152 17.28 -5.52 -25.64
N VAL A 153 18.13 -4.49 -25.69
CA VAL A 153 18.11 -3.39 -24.71
C VAL A 153 16.77 -2.65 -24.72
N ILE A 154 16.25 -2.29 -25.89
CA ILE A 154 14.94 -1.63 -26.02
C ILE A 154 13.83 -2.51 -25.46
N THR A 155 13.83 -3.80 -25.77
CA THR A 155 12.83 -4.76 -25.28
C THR A 155 12.91 -4.89 -23.75
N LEU A 156 14.12 -4.91 -23.20
CA LEU A 156 14.34 -5.01 -21.75
C LEU A 156 13.89 -3.74 -21.02
N LEU A 157 14.13 -2.57 -21.62
CA LEU A 157 13.61 -1.29 -21.12
C LEU A 157 12.08 -1.22 -21.21
N MET A 158 11.49 -1.68 -22.31
CA MET A 158 10.03 -1.74 -22.47
C MET A 158 9.40 -2.67 -21.43
N PHE A 159 10.00 -3.85 -21.22
CA PHE A 159 9.55 -4.80 -20.20
C PHE A 159 9.63 -4.20 -18.80
N LEU A 160 10.72 -3.49 -18.49
CA LEU A 160 10.90 -2.78 -17.23
C LEU A 160 9.87 -1.65 -17.05
N LEU A 161 9.51 -0.94 -18.12
CA LEU A 161 8.45 0.07 -18.08
C LEU A 161 7.08 -0.55 -17.82
N VAL A 162 6.71 -1.63 -18.51
CA VAL A 162 5.47 -2.39 -18.24
C VAL A 162 5.43 -2.84 -16.78
N PHE A 163 6.55 -3.36 -16.28
CA PHE A 163 6.69 -3.83 -14.90
C PHE A 163 6.48 -2.71 -13.88
N PHE A 164 7.05 -1.52 -14.10
CA PHE A 164 6.88 -0.39 -13.17
C PHE A 164 5.54 0.33 -13.31
N ASP A 165 4.88 0.26 -14.46
CA ASP A 165 3.58 0.89 -14.69
C ASP A 165 2.44 0.16 -13.97
N HIS A 166 2.62 -1.14 -13.65
CA HIS A 166 1.62 -1.97 -12.94
C HIS A 166 2.16 -2.54 -11.61
N PRO A 167 2.44 -1.70 -10.60
CA PRO A 167 3.03 -2.16 -9.34
C PRO A 167 2.11 -3.06 -8.50
N HIS A 168 0.79 -3.04 -8.76
CA HIS A 168 -0.23 -3.73 -7.97
C HIS A 168 -0.88 -4.94 -8.67
N GLY A 169 -0.48 -5.33 -9.88
CA GLY A 169 -1.10 -6.43 -10.65
C GLY A 169 -0.61 -7.84 -10.27
N HIS A 170 -1.19 -8.89 -10.88
CA HIS A 170 -0.86 -10.30 -10.60
C HIS A 170 0.51 -10.80 -11.12
N GLY A 171 1.43 -9.91 -11.54
CA GLY A 171 2.72 -10.24 -12.16
C GLY A 171 3.86 -10.60 -11.19
N VAL A 172 5.07 -10.85 -11.71
CA VAL A 172 6.30 -10.89 -10.90
C VAL A 172 6.64 -9.46 -10.46
N GLY A 173 7.03 -9.24 -9.19
CA GLY A 173 7.34 -7.89 -8.66
C GLY A 173 6.26 -7.20 -7.82
N ARG A 174 5.22 -7.94 -7.39
CA ARG A 174 4.07 -7.42 -6.65
C ARG A 174 4.47 -6.71 -5.37
N LEU A 175 3.84 -5.58 -5.11
CA LEU A 175 3.67 -5.10 -3.76
C LEU A 175 2.82 -6.14 -3.00
N GLN A 176 3.23 -6.48 -1.79
CA GLN A 176 2.51 -7.36 -0.88
C GLN A 176 2.19 -6.56 0.39
N PRO A 177 1.10 -6.87 1.11
CA PRO A 177 0.72 -6.14 2.31
C PRO A 177 1.60 -6.51 3.53
N VAL A 178 2.87 -6.88 3.32
CA VAL A 178 3.81 -7.38 4.35
C VAL A 178 3.98 -6.39 5.50
N ALA A 179 3.97 -5.08 5.20
CA ALA A 179 4.06 -4.05 6.23
C ALA A 179 2.81 -4.03 7.13
N MET A 180 1.63 -4.27 6.55
CA MET A 180 0.36 -4.26 7.28
C MET A 180 0.17 -5.56 8.08
N GLU A 181 0.49 -6.70 7.47
CA GLU A 181 0.49 -8.02 8.12
C GLU A 181 1.43 -8.01 9.34
N ARG A 182 2.64 -7.46 9.19
CA ARG A 182 3.57 -7.31 10.32
C ARG A 182 3.01 -6.43 11.43
N THR A 183 2.29 -5.36 11.08
CA THR A 183 1.64 -4.50 12.09
C THR A 183 0.54 -5.28 12.83
N LEU A 184 -0.26 -6.09 12.14
CA LEU A 184 -1.26 -6.96 12.76
C LEU A 184 -0.61 -7.97 13.71
N GLU A 185 0.48 -8.63 13.30
CA GLU A 185 1.24 -9.54 14.17
C GLU A 185 1.78 -8.83 15.42
N LEU A 186 2.24 -7.59 15.29
CA LEU A 186 2.70 -6.78 16.42
C LEU A 186 1.55 -6.38 17.35
N ILE A 187 0.38 -6.07 16.82
CA ILE A 187 -0.82 -5.75 17.60
C ILE A 187 -1.28 -6.99 18.38
N ASP A 188 -1.37 -8.15 17.72
CA ASP A 188 -1.76 -9.42 18.36
C ASP A 188 -0.77 -9.80 19.48
N ALA A 189 0.53 -9.67 19.23
CA ALA A 189 1.56 -9.92 20.24
C ALA A 189 1.47 -8.95 21.43
N GLN A 190 1.11 -7.69 21.20
CA GLN A 190 0.93 -6.70 22.27
C GLN A 190 -0.33 -6.96 23.09
N LEU A 191 -1.44 -7.32 22.45
CA LEU A 191 -2.68 -7.68 23.10
C LEU A 191 -2.52 -8.94 23.98
N GLU A 192 -1.76 -9.93 23.50
CA GLU A 192 -1.41 -11.13 24.27
C GLU A 192 -0.60 -10.78 25.55
N VAL A 193 0.39 -9.90 25.42
CA VAL A 193 1.20 -9.42 26.57
C VAL A 193 0.36 -8.59 27.55
N ALA A 194 -0.57 -7.79 27.05
CA ALA A 194 -1.48 -6.99 27.86
C ALA A 194 -2.58 -7.83 28.55
N GLY A 195 -2.74 -9.11 28.19
CA GLY A 195 -3.82 -9.97 28.67
C GLY A 195 -5.21 -9.49 28.22
N ALA A 196 -5.27 -8.65 27.19
CA ALA A 196 -6.50 -8.05 26.68
C ALA A 196 -6.95 -8.80 25.43
N THR A 197 -7.97 -9.66 25.55
CA THR A 197 -8.71 -10.11 24.38
C THR A 197 -9.70 -9.03 24.00
N ALA A 198 -9.32 -8.10 23.12
CA ALA A 198 -10.30 -7.23 22.49
C ALA A 198 -11.13 -8.13 21.54
N PRO A 199 -12.42 -8.40 21.82
CA PRO A 199 -13.24 -9.15 20.89
C PRO A 199 -13.43 -8.29 19.64
N ALA A 200 -12.60 -8.52 18.62
CA ALA A 200 -12.74 -7.87 17.34
C ALA A 200 -14.08 -8.35 16.72
N PRO A 201 -15.00 -7.45 16.32
CA PRO A 201 -16.29 -7.80 15.72
C PRO A 201 -16.19 -8.36 14.28
N CYS A 202 -15.02 -8.84 13.88
CA CYS A 202 -14.70 -9.26 12.51
C CYS A 202 -13.87 -10.55 12.46
N ASP A 203 -13.90 -11.19 11.30
CA ASP A 203 -13.02 -12.31 10.97
C ASP A 203 -11.56 -11.85 10.70
N GLU A 204 -10.68 -12.80 10.40
CA GLU A 204 -9.25 -12.53 10.10
C GLU A 204 -9.05 -11.68 8.82
N ARG A 205 -10.04 -11.62 7.92
CA ARG A 205 -10.01 -10.80 6.71
C ARG A 205 -10.67 -9.44 6.90
N GLY A 206 -11.17 -9.13 8.10
CA GLY A 206 -11.89 -7.91 8.40
C GLY A 206 -13.29 -7.86 7.81
N ASN A 207 -13.92 -8.99 7.51
CA ASN A 207 -15.36 -9.02 7.23
C ASN A 207 -16.12 -9.01 8.57
N ALA A 208 -17.25 -8.31 8.61
CA ALA A 208 -18.14 -8.36 9.77
C ALA A 208 -18.56 -9.81 10.04
N ALA A 209 -18.44 -10.23 11.30
CA ALA A 209 -18.79 -11.59 11.76
C ALA A 209 -20.31 -11.79 11.88
#